data_AF-A0A2V6HT39-F1
#
_entry.id   AF-A0A2V6HT39-F1
#
_cell.length_a   1.000
_cell.length_b   1.000
_cell.length_c   1.000
_cell.angle_alpha   90.00
_cell.angle_beta   90.00
_cell.angle_gamma   90.00
#
_symmetry.space_group_name_H-M   'P 1'
#
loop_
_entity.id
_entity.type
_entity.pdbx_description
1 polymer ?
#
loop_
_entity_poly.entity_id
_entity_poly.type
_entity_poly.pdbx_seq_one_letter_code
_entity_poly.pdbx_strand_id
1 'polypeptide(L)' 'SERFGVIQREGKKLYRYRAKDYRIYFEKTDEGVTVRRVLHKNTFRDFLFRTKLPVSEDAQLGERREFWELIEQGERTRKA' A
#
# COMPACT_ATOMS: atom_id res chain seq x y z
N SER A 1 9.05 -6.90 -19.02
CA SER A 1 9.33 -6.76 -17.59
C SER A 1 9.04 -5.31 -17.18
N GLU A 2 7.86 -5.05 -16.61
CA GLU A 2 7.55 -3.73 -16.04
C GLU A 2 8.44 -3.51 -14.81
N ARG A 3 9.53 -2.74 -14.97
CA ARG A 3 10.66 -2.69 -14.02
C ARG A 3 10.25 -2.34 -12.58
N PHE A 4 9.37 -1.36 -12.37
CA PHE A 4 8.84 -1.00 -11.05
C PHE A 4 7.46 -0.37 -11.18
N GLY A 5 6.59 -0.56 -10.18
CA GLY A 5 5.38 0.26 -10.06
C GLY A 5 5.73 1.67 -9.58
N VAL A 6 4.99 2.69 -10.01
CA VAL A 6 5.24 4.07 -9.60
C VAL A 6 4.03 4.61 -8.84
N ILE A 7 4.29 5.31 -7.73
CA ILE A 7 3.30 5.94 -6.87
C ILE A 7 3.74 7.38 -6.64
N GLN A 8 2.82 8.33 -6.79
CA GLN A 8 3.06 9.74 -6.44
C GLN A 8 2.39 10.07 -5.11
N ARG A 9 3.15 10.60 -4.15
CA ARG A 9 2.73 10.91 -2.78
C ARG A 9 3.25 12.30 -2.43
N GLU A 10 2.37 13.27 -2.21
CA GLU A 10 2.76 14.63 -1.77
C GLU A 10 3.84 15.26 -2.66
N GLY A 11 3.74 15.05 -3.98
CA GLY A 11 4.74 15.53 -4.96
C GLY A 11 6.02 14.67 -5.05
N LYS A 12 6.22 13.68 -4.19
CA LYS A 12 7.34 12.72 -4.24
C LYS A 12 7.00 11.46 -5.02
N LYS A 13 7.98 10.97 -5.77
CA LYS A 13 7.87 9.76 -6.60
C LYS A 13 8.43 8.55 -5.85
N LEU A 14 7.55 7.65 -5.44
CA LEU A 14 7.90 6.35 -4.87
C LEU A 14 7.82 5.24 -5.92
N TYR A 15 8.79 4.35 -5.88
CA TYR A 15 8.85 3.14 -6.68
C TYR A 15 8.44 1.94 -5.84
N ARG A 16 7.78 0.97 -6.47
CA ARG A 16 7.37 -0.30 -5.87
C ARG A 16 8.02 -1.46 -6.62
N TYR A 17 8.88 -2.19 -5.94
CA TYR A 17 9.41 -3.47 -6.40
C TYR A 17 8.61 -4.64 -5.85
N ARG A 18 8.39 -5.66 -6.69
CA ARG A 18 7.70 -6.91 -6.31
C ARG A 18 8.74 -8.00 -6.08
N ALA A 19 9.06 -8.29 -4.82
CA ALA A 19 10.03 -9.29 -4.41
C ALA A 19 9.32 -10.53 -3.87
N LYS A 20 8.88 -11.43 -4.75
CA LYS A 20 8.03 -12.61 -4.40
C LYS A 20 6.81 -12.18 -3.58
N ASP A 21 6.84 -12.45 -2.28
CA ASP A 21 5.77 -12.16 -1.33
C ASP A 21 5.89 -10.80 -0.68
N TYR A 22 6.92 -10.02 -0.98
CA TYR A 22 7.13 -8.69 -0.44
C TYR A 22 6.99 -7.61 -1.51
N ARG A 23 6.55 -6.43 -1.05
CA ARG A 23 6.46 -5.19 -1.80
C ARG A 23 7.37 -4.18 -1.11
N ILE A 24 8.40 -3.77 -1.86
CA ILE A 24 9.42 -2.84 -1.38
C ILE A 24 9.11 -1.49 -2.00
N TYR A 25 8.84 -0.51 -1.15
CA TYR A 25 8.57 0.86 -1.53
C TYR A 25 9.80 1.70 -1.26
N PHE A 26 10.35 2.33 -2.29
CA PHE A 26 11.61 3.07 -2.21
C PHE A 26 11.59 4.32 -3.07
N GLU A 27 12.46 5.26 -2.75
CA GLU A 27 12.74 6.43 -3.57
C GLU A 27 14.22 6.45 -3.96
N LYS A 28 14.51 7.01 -5.14
CA LYS A 28 15.88 7.27 -5.57
C LYS A 28 16.30 8.62 -5.00
N THR A 29 17.42 8.66 -4.33
CA THR A 29 18.08 9.88 -3.85
C THR A 29 19.40 10.07 -4.59
N ASP A 30 20.03 11.22 -4.43
CA ASP A 30 21.34 11.49 -5.06
C ASP A 30 22.45 10.57 -4.50
N GLU A 31 22.32 10.19 -3.23
CA GLU A 31 23.25 9.30 -2.52
C GLU A 31 22.96 7.81 -2.74
N GLY A 32 21.79 7.44 -3.27
CA GLY A 32 21.42 6.05 -3.50
C GLY A 32 19.93 5.77 -3.49
N VAL A 33 19.51 4.81 -2.66
CA VAL A 33 18.11 4.35 -2.58
C VAL A 33 17.65 4.29 -1.14
N THR A 34 16.58 5.03 -0.83
CA THR A 34 15.94 5.00 0.49
C THR A 34 14.72 4.09 0.45
N VAL A 35 14.75 3.01 1.22
CA VAL A 35 13.58 2.12 1.39
C VAL A 35 12.65 2.70 2.45
N ARG A 36 11.42 3.05 2.05
CA ARG A 36 10.42 3.63 2.93
C ARG A 36 9.61 2.58 3.69
N ARG A 37 9.26 1.48 3.02
CA ARG A 37 8.46 0.38 3.59
C ARG A 37 8.75 -0.94 2.88
N VAL A 38 8.71 -2.04 3.65
CA VAL A 38 8.66 -3.41 3.14
C VAL A 38 7.41 -4.07 3.69
N LEU A 39 6.48 -4.47 2.82
CA LEU A 39 5.18 -5.02 3.20
C LEU A 39 4.95 -6.36 2.53
N HIS A 40 4.28 -7.29 3.20
CA HIS A 40 3.88 -8.53 2.56
C HIS A 40 2.73 -8.27 1.57
N LYS A 41 2.74 -8.97 0.44
CA LYS A 41 1.73 -8.85 -0.62
C LYS A 41 0.36 -9.22 -0.05
N ASN A 42 -0.68 -8.56 -0.58
CA ASN A 42 -2.08 -8.82 -0.25
C ASN A 42 -2.43 -8.59 1.24
N THR A 43 -1.56 -7.91 1.99
CA THR A 43 -1.93 -7.44 3.33
C THR A 43 -2.72 -6.16 3.21
N PHE A 44 -3.55 -5.90 4.22
CA PHE A 44 -4.33 -4.68 4.29
C PHE A 44 -3.44 -3.43 4.30
N ARG A 45 -2.30 -3.47 5.02
CA ARG A 45 -1.29 -2.41 5.01
C ARG A 45 -0.72 -2.14 3.61
N ASP A 46 -0.44 -3.18 2.82
CA ASP A 46 0.00 -3.03 1.42
C ASP A 46 -1.10 -2.38 0.54
N PHE A 47 -2.36 -2.76 0.76
CA PHE A 47 -3.50 -2.17 0.07
C PHE A 47 -3.69 -0.68 0.40
N LEU A 48 -3.63 -0.31 1.68
CA LEU A 48 -3.75 1.08 2.09
C LEU A 48 -2.62 1.95 1.54
N PHE A 49 -1.40 1.40 1.55
CA PHE A 49 -0.23 2.13 1.07
C PHE A 49 -0.31 2.41 -0.45
N ARG A 50 -0.87 1.50 -1.24
CA ARG A 50 -0.96 1.65 -2.70
C ARG A 50 -2.13 2.52 -3.18
N THR A 51 -3.24 2.61 -2.45
CA THR A 51 -4.46 3.31 -2.89
C THR A 51 -4.46 4.81 -2.59
N LYS A 52 -3.40 5.34 -1.96
CA LYS A 52 -3.30 6.75 -1.54
C LYS A 52 -4.50 7.23 -0.70
N LEU A 53 -5.20 6.31 -0.03
CA LEU A 53 -6.25 6.69 0.89
C LEU A 53 -5.63 7.60 1.96
N PRO A 54 -6.35 8.65 2.40
CA PRO A 54 -5.94 9.51 3.51
C PRO A 54 -6.02 8.69 4.80
N VAL A 55 -5.05 7.81 4.95
CA VAL A 55 -4.82 7.06 6.17
C VAL A 55 -3.83 7.88 6.97
N SER A 56 -4.34 8.93 7.61
CA SER A 56 -3.69 9.43 8.82
C SER A 56 -3.87 8.35 9.88
N GLU A 57 -2.87 7.45 9.90
CA GLU A 57 -2.43 6.66 11.04
C GLU A 57 -3.41 5.58 11.56
N ASP A 58 -2.86 4.44 11.97
CA ASP A 58 -3.55 3.19 12.31
C ASP A 58 -4.66 3.28 13.41
N ALA A 59 -4.91 4.46 13.97
CA ALA A 59 -5.87 4.70 15.06
C ALA A 59 -7.30 5.09 14.59
N GLN A 60 -7.47 5.85 13.51
CA GLN A 60 -8.80 6.34 13.10
C GLN A 60 -9.63 5.33 12.30
N LEU A 61 -8.99 4.33 11.68
CA LEU A 61 -9.68 3.34 10.86
C LEU A 61 -10.32 2.21 11.67
N GLY A 62 -9.82 1.94 12.89
CA GLY A 62 -10.45 0.96 13.78
C GLY A 62 -11.85 1.37 14.24
N GLU A 63 -12.14 2.68 14.25
CA GLU A 63 -13.38 3.22 14.83
C GLU A 63 -14.57 3.31 13.86
N ARG A 64 -14.34 3.34 12.54
CA ARG A 64 -15.43 3.56 11.57
C ARG A 64 -16.05 2.24 11.10
N ARG A 65 -17.27 1.92 11.57
CA ARG A 65 -18.03 0.71 11.18
C ARG A 65 -18.19 0.52 9.67
N GLU A 66 -18.48 1.60 8.94
CA GLU A 66 -18.65 1.59 7.47
C GLU A 66 -17.43 1.04 6.73
N PHE A 67 -16.25 1.17 7.33
CA PHE A 67 -15.00 0.66 6.76
C PHE A 67 -14.97 -0.87 6.76
N TRP A 68 -15.35 -1.52 7.87
CA TRP A 68 -15.39 -2.99 7.96
C TRP A 68 -16.51 -3.58 7.10
N GLU A 69 -17.63 -2.87 6.95
CA GLU A 69 -18.74 -3.29 6.08
C GLU A 69 -18.31 -3.39 4.61
N LEU A 70 -17.52 -2.42 4.10
CA LEU A 70 -16.96 -2.46 2.75
C LEU A 70 -15.95 -3.61 2.57
N ILE A 71 -15.16 -3.91 3.60
CA ILE A 71 -14.22 -5.04 3.58
C ILE A 71 -14.98 -6.37 3.54
N GLU A 72 -15.98 -6.56 4.40
CA GLU A 72 -16.80 -7.76 4.41
C GLU A 72 -17.53 -7.98 3.07
N GLN A 73 -18.05 -6.92 2.47
CA GLN A 73 -18.70 -6.99 1.15
C GLN A 73 -17.71 -7.46 0.06
N GLY A 74 -16.49 -6.93 0.07
CA GLY A 74 -15.42 -7.37 -0.85
C GLY A 74 -15.04 -8.84 -0.65
N GLU A 75 -14.95 -9.31 0.59
CA GLU A 75 -14.66 -10.73 0.89
C GLU A 75 -15.81 -11.66 0.48
N ARG A 76 -17.06 -11.26 0.73
CA ARG A 76 -18.25 -12.03 0.32
C ARG A 76 -18.33 -12.17 -1.20
N THR A 77 -18.02 -11.11 -1.93
CA THR A 77 -18.03 -11.11 -3.40
C THR A 77 -16.96 -12.04 -3.99
N ARG A 78 -15.84 -12.25 -3.29
CA ARG A 78 -14.78 -13.16 -3.72
C ARG A 78 -15.09 -14.65 -3.46
N LYS A 79 -16.04 -14.94 -2.57
CA LYS A 79 -16.45 -16.31 -2.20
C LYS A 79 -17.70 -16.78 -2.96
N ALA A 80 -18.35 -15.88 -3.70
CA ALA A 80 -19.48 -16.17 -4.59
C ALA A 80 -19.00 -16.63 -5.98
#